data_AF-A0A0H3AFG6-F1
#
_entry.id   AF-A0A0H3AFG6-F1
#
_cell.length_a   1.000
_cell.length_b   1.000
_cell.length_c   1.000
_cell.angle_alpha   90.00
_cell.angle_beta   90.00
_cell.angle_gamma   90.00
#
_symmetry.space_group_name_H-M   'P 1'
#
loop_
_entity.id
_entity.type
_entity.pdbx_description
1 polymer ?
#
loop_
_entity_poly.entity_id
_entity_poly.type
_entity_poly.pdbx_seq_one_letter_code
_entity_poly.pdbx_strand_id
1 'polypeptide(L)'
;MNKELEQAMALREEAREMLAQSRVMHEVTLSNQRQVTLAVSTLLPRPLIVDMTVDISEAEAEKLATFAEDMAASMRSRDVYDIVHAINVLAMANTDVLFIFTNFSAHVNAFEVYAVSPQSFLSGETPYKRLIDKTVYLHWDNALERLLAIESQLTELIIEAREAAVNPATEQAEVKA
;
A
#
# COMPACT_ATOMS: atom_id res chain seq x y z
N MET A 1 -1.30 66.87 20.66
CA MET A 1 -0.94 66.45 19.28
C MET A 1 0.23 65.45 19.23
N ASN A 2 1.20 65.45 20.14
CA ASN A 2 2.32 64.48 20.10
C ASN A 2 1.96 63.05 20.55
N LYS A 3 1.02 62.88 21.49
CA LYS A 3 0.72 61.57 22.09
C LYS A 3 0.00 60.59 21.13
N GLU A 4 -0.88 61.10 20.27
CA GLU A 4 -1.58 60.27 19.27
C GLU A 4 -0.66 59.86 18.12
N LEU A 5 0.29 60.74 17.74
CA LEU A 5 1.30 60.42 16.72
C LEU A 5 2.24 59.32 17.22
N GLU A 6 2.62 59.38 18.50
CA GLU A 6 3.47 58.39 19.16
C GLU A 6 2.76 57.03 19.30
N GLN A 7 1.46 57.02 19.65
CA GLN A 7 0.63 55.81 19.64
C GLN A 7 0.46 55.21 18.24
N ALA A 8 0.26 56.04 17.21
CA ALA A 8 0.14 55.56 15.83
C ALA A 8 1.45 54.96 15.30
N MET A 9 2.61 55.51 15.70
CA MET A 9 3.92 54.93 15.35
C MET A 9 4.16 53.60 16.07
N ALA A 10 3.82 53.50 17.35
CA ALA A 10 3.93 52.26 18.10
C ALA A 10 3.05 51.14 17.51
N LEU A 11 1.79 51.46 17.18
CA LEU A 11 0.85 50.51 16.58
C LEU A 11 1.32 50.02 15.20
N ARG A 12 1.94 50.90 14.41
CA ARG A 12 2.48 50.55 13.08
C ARG A 12 3.68 49.62 13.19
N GLU A 13 4.51 49.81 14.21
CA GLU A 13 5.68 48.96 14.42
C GLU A 13 5.27 47.58 14.93
N GLU A 14 4.31 47.52 15.86
CA GLU A 14 3.71 46.27 16.32
C GLU A 14 3.02 45.52 15.16
N ALA A 15 2.30 46.23 14.28
CA ALA A 15 1.71 45.64 13.08
C ALA A 15 2.77 45.09 12.10
N ARG A 16 3.93 45.75 11.96
CA ARG A 16 5.04 45.25 11.14
C ARG A 16 5.68 44.00 11.72
N GLU A 17 5.90 43.98 13.03
CA GLU A 17 6.41 42.80 13.71
C GLU A 17 5.45 41.62 13.59
N MET A 18 4.15 41.84 13.78
CA MET A 18 3.13 40.81 13.57
C MET A 18 3.10 40.31 12.12
N LEU A 19 3.24 41.19 11.13
CA LEU A 19 3.32 40.79 9.72
C LEU A 19 4.60 39.99 9.41
N ALA A 20 5.73 40.36 10.01
CA ALA A 20 6.99 39.63 9.85
C ALA A 20 6.89 38.23 10.47
N GLN A 21 6.34 38.12 11.68
CA GLN A 21 6.06 36.84 12.34
C GLN A 21 5.07 36.00 11.53
N SER A 22 4.00 36.62 11.01
CA SER A 22 3.00 35.95 10.17
C SER A 22 3.61 35.41 8.88
N ARG A 23 4.51 36.14 8.22
CA ARG A 23 5.23 35.66 7.03
C ARG A 23 6.07 34.42 7.33
N VAL A 24 6.86 34.46 8.40
CA VAL A 24 7.70 33.33 8.81
C VAL A 24 6.83 32.13 9.16
N MET A 25 5.76 32.34 9.94
CA MET A 25 4.82 31.28 10.29
C MET A 25 4.16 30.68 9.05
N HIS A 26 3.78 31.51 8.08
CA HIS A 26 3.15 31.06 6.85
C HIS A 26 4.10 30.25 5.97
N GLU A 27 5.37 30.66 5.86
CA GLU A 27 6.40 29.93 5.11
C GLU A 27 6.67 28.54 5.72
N VAL A 28 6.80 28.48 7.06
CA VAL A 28 6.93 27.21 7.79
C VAL A 28 5.70 26.33 7.59
N THR A 29 4.50 26.91 7.66
CA THR A 29 3.24 26.17 7.46
C THR A 29 3.14 25.62 6.05
N LEU A 30 3.47 26.40 5.03
CA LEU A 30 3.49 25.95 3.63
C LEU A 30 4.52 24.84 3.41
N SER A 31 5.71 24.96 4.02
CA SER A 31 6.73 23.91 3.98
C SER A 31 6.21 22.61 4.59
N ASN A 32 5.60 22.69 5.78
CA ASN A 32 5.03 21.52 6.47
C ASN A 32 3.88 20.91 5.65
N GLN A 33 2.98 21.72 5.10
CA GLN A 33 1.90 21.24 4.24
C GLN A 33 2.45 20.51 3.01
N ARG A 34 3.46 21.06 2.33
CA ARG A 34 4.10 20.37 1.18
C ARG A 34 4.70 19.03 1.57
N GLN A 35 5.40 18.96 2.70
CA GLN A 35 5.98 17.72 3.20
C GLN A 35 4.90 16.69 3.53
N VAL A 36 3.82 17.10 4.20
CA VAL A 36 2.69 16.22 4.52
C VAL A 36 2.00 15.74 3.25
N THR A 37 1.72 16.62 2.30
CA THR A 37 1.11 16.26 1.01
C THR A 37 1.98 15.25 0.25
N LEU A 38 3.30 15.46 0.22
CA LEU A 38 4.23 14.53 -0.41
C LEU A 38 4.25 13.18 0.31
N ALA A 39 4.34 13.18 1.64
CA ALA A 39 4.32 11.95 2.42
C ALA A 39 3.03 11.16 2.18
N VAL A 40 1.88 11.84 2.22
CA VAL A 40 0.58 11.21 1.95
C VAL A 40 0.48 10.72 0.51
N SER A 41 0.95 11.48 -0.49
CA SER A 41 0.88 11.08 -1.89
C SER A 41 1.77 9.87 -2.21
N THR A 42 2.89 9.70 -1.51
CA THR A 42 3.75 8.52 -1.66
C THR A 42 3.17 7.24 -1.05
N LEU A 43 2.22 7.36 -0.12
CA LEU A 43 1.52 6.20 0.46
C LEU A 43 0.34 5.74 -0.40
N LEU A 44 -0.02 6.50 -1.43
CA LEU A 44 -1.10 6.12 -2.33
C LEU A 44 -0.60 5.15 -3.40
N PRO A 45 -1.41 4.14 -3.77
CA PRO A 45 -1.16 3.23 -4.89
C PRO A 45 -0.74 3.91 -6.21
N ARG A 46 -1.24 5.15 -6.42
CA ARG A 46 -0.86 6.00 -7.53
C ARG A 46 -0.49 7.38 -6.99
N PRO A 47 0.71 7.92 -7.28
CA PRO A 47 1.10 9.23 -6.81
C PRO A 47 0.17 10.29 -7.41
N LEU A 48 -0.51 11.03 -6.56
CA LEU A 48 -1.31 12.19 -6.97
C LEU A 48 -0.36 13.36 -7.26
N ILE A 49 -0.26 13.75 -8.53
CA ILE A 49 0.46 14.95 -8.95
C ILE A 49 -0.56 16.09 -8.98
N VAL A 50 -0.54 16.94 -7.96
CA VAL A 50 -1.39 18.14 -7.92
C VAL A 50 -0.60 19.31 -8.50
N ASP A 51 -0.99 19.73 -9.71
CA ASP A 51 -0.45 20.94 -10.33
C ASP A 51 -1.13 22.17 -9.68
N MET A 52 -0.46 22.80 -8.71
CA MET A 52 -0.97 24.00 -8.03
C MET A 52 -0.78 25.23 -8.92
N THR A 53 -1.64 25.40 -9.91
CA THR A 53 -1.80 26.67 -10.63
C THR A 53 -2.78 27.56 -9.87
N VAL A 54 -2.33 28.71 -9.37
CA VAL A 54 -3.20 29.72 -8.73
C VAL A 54 -3.93 30.50 -9.83
N ASP A 55 -4.98 29.91 -10.38
CA ASP A 55 -5.91 30.59 -11.30
C ASP A 55 -7.28 30.68 -10.63
N ILE A 56 -7.62 31.89 -10.16
CA ILE A 56 -8.91 32.20 -9.54
C ILE A 56 -9.97 32.24 -10.65
N SER A 57 -10.52 31.10 -11.05
CA SER A 57 -11.65 31.01 -12.00
C SER A 57 -12.47 29.72 -11.83
N GLU A 58 -13.64 29.64 -12.46
CA GLU A 58 -14.56 28.48 -12.48
C GLU A 58 -13.88 27.13 -12.83
N ALA A 59 -12.68 27.16 -13.42
CA ALA A 59 -11.84 25.99 -13.68
C ALA A 59 -11.38 25.22 -12.42
N GLU A 60 -11.45 25.81 -11.21
CA GLU A 60 -11.14 25.11 -9.97
C GLU A 60 -12.12 23.98 -9.65
N ALA A 61 -13.41 24.12 -9.98
CA ALA A 61 -14.43 23.10 -9.69
C ALA A 61 -14.22 21.82 -10.52
N GLU A 62 -13.81 21.97 -11.78
CA GLU A 62 -13.51 20.84 -12.69
C GLU A 62 -12.18 20.16 -12.33
N LYS A 63 -11.16 20.94 -11.94
CA LYS A 63 -9.90 20.41 -11.37
C LYS A 63 -10.13 19.66 -10.06
N LEU A 64 -11.04 20.13 -9.21
CA LEU A 64 -11.38 19.46 -7.96
C LEU A 64 -12.16 18.16 -8.20
N ALA A 65 -13.07 18.15 -9.18
CA ALA A 65 -13.81 16.95 -9.56
C ALA A 65 -12.89 15.85 -10.12
N THR A 66 -11.99 16.21 -11.04
CA THR A 66 -10.99 15.27 -11.58
C THR A 66 -10.04 14.75 -10.51
N PHE A 67 -9.58 15.62 -9.59
CA PHE A 67 -8.81 15.19 -8.42
C PHE A 67 -9.58 14.20 -7.54
N ALA A 68 -10.88 14.45 -7.28
CA ALA A 68 -11.71 13.56 -6.49
C ALA A 68 -11.90 12.19 -7.15
N GLU A 69 -12.06 12.15 -8.49
CA GLU A 69 -12.14 10.91 -9.25
C GLU A 69 -10.83 10.11 -9.24
N ASP A 70 -9.69 10.78 -9.42
CA ASP A 70 -8.36 10.15 -9.34
C ASP A 70 -8.08 9.60 -7.94
N MET A 71 -8.48 10.34 -6.91
CA MET A 71 -8.38 9.88 -5.52
C MET A 71 -9.27 8.66 -5.29
N ALA A 72 -10.52 8.68 -5.76
CA ALA A 72 -11.43 7.54 -5.66
C ALA A 72 -10.90 6.31 -6.43
N ALA A 73 -10.27 6.50 -7.59
CA ALA A 73 -9.63 5.44 -8.35
C ALA A 73 -8.43 4.86 -7.60
N SER A 74 -7.58 5.71 -7.01
CA SER A 74 -6.47 5.27 -6.17
C SER A 74 -6.98 4.50 -4.94
N MET A 75 -8.09 4.93 -4.34
CA MET A 75 -8.72 4.21 -3.23
C MET A 75 -9.25 2.83 -3.63
N ARG A 76 -9.84 2.66 -4.82
CA ARG A 76 -10.24 1.32 -5.30
C ARG A 76 -9.05 0.38 -5.51
N SER A 77 -7.94 0.90 -6.02
CA SER A 77 -6.72 0.10 -6.17
C SER A 77 -6.11 -0.33 -4.84
N ARG A 78 -6.43 0.38 -3.74
CA ARG A 78 -5.99 0.01 -2.39
C ARG A 78 -6.43 -1.41 -2.02
N ASP A 79 -7.64 -1.83 -2.40
CA ASP A 79 -8.13 -3.18 -2.10
C ASP A 79 -7.24 -4.26 -2.74
N VAL A 80 -6.75 -4.03 -3.97
CA VAL A 80 -5.82 -4.94 -4.66
C VAL A 80 -4.48 -5.01 -3.92
N TYR A 81 -3.91 -3.86 -3.55
CA TYR A 81 -2.64 -3.82 -2.82
C TYR A 81 -2.74 -4.37 -1.40
N ASP A 82 -3.90 -4.20 -0.74
CA ASP A 82 -4.17 -4.75 0.58
C ASP A 82 -4.20 -6.28 0.54
N ILE A 83 -4.81 -6.90 -0.48
CA ILE A 83 -4.77 -8.36 -0.65
C ILE A 83 -3.37 -8.86 -1.04
N VAL A 84 -2.65 -8.15 -1.91
CA VAL A 84 -1.24 -8.48 -2.21
C VAL A 84 -0.39 -8.45 -0.93
N HIS A 85 -0.61 -7.45 -0.07
CA HIS A 85 0.05 -7.36 1.23
C HIS A 85 -0.33 -8.54 2.13
N ALA A 86 -1.61 -8.88 2.22
CA ALA A 86 -2.08 -10.04 2.99
C ALA A 86 -1.41 -11.35 2.53
N ILE A 87 -1.33 -11.60 1.22
CA ILE A 87 -0.64 -12.77 0.66
C ILE A 87 0.86 -12.77 1.03
N ASN A 88 1.54 -11.62 0.96
CA ASN A 88 2.93 -11.52 1.39
C ASN A 88 3.10 -11.82 2.88
N VAL A 89 2.17 -11.33 3.72
CA VAL A 89 2.17 -11.63 5.16
C VAL A 89 1.96 -13.13 5.41
N LEU A 90 1.02 -13.77 4.72
CA LEU A 90 0.82 -15.23 4.78
C LEU A 90 2.10 -15.98 4.42
N ALA A 91 2.79 -15.56 3.36
CA ALA A 91 4.05 -16.18 2.93
C ALA A 91 5.16 -16.06 3.98
N MET A 92 5.32 -14.87 4.58
CA MET A 92 6.36 -14.62 5.58
C MET A 92 6.06 -15.29 6.94
N ALA A 93 4.78 -15.41 7.31
CA ALA A 93 4.37 -15.94 8.61
C ALA A 93 4.36 -17.48 8.68
N ASN A 94 4.25 -18.18 7.55
CA ASN A 94 4.05 -19.64 7.51
C ASN A 94 5.22 -20.42 6.90
N THR A 95 6.43 -19.88 7.02
CA THR A 95 7.67 -20.48 6.48
C THR A 95 8.04 -21.82 7.12
N ASP A 96 7.48 -22.12 8.29
CA ASP A 96 7.63 -23.39 9.01
C ASP A 96 6.89 -24.55 8.34
N VAL A 97 5.82 -24.25 7.58
CA VAL A 97 4.91 -25.26 7.04
C VAL A 97 5.04 -25.40 5.52
N LEU A 98 5.07 -24.27 4.80
CA LEU A 98 5.13 -24.24 3.34
C LEU A 98 6.13 -23.19 2.86
N PHE A 99 6.81 -23.46 1.75
CA PHE A 99 7.58 -22.45 1.06
C PHE A 99 6.68 -21.76 0.05
N ILE A 100 6.18 -20.59 0.44
CA ILE A 100 5.35 -19.73 -0.39
C ILE A 100 6.23 -18.64 -0.97
N PHE A 101 6.21 -18.49 -2.29
CA PHE A 101 6.96 -17.50 -3.02
C PHE A 101 5.99 -16.53 -3.69
N THR A 102 6.28 -15.24 -3.52
CA THR A 102 5.56 -14.16 -4.17
C THR A 102 6.54 -13.36 -5.03
N ASN A 103 6.11 -12.98 -6.22
CA ASN A 103 6.95 -12.24 -7.16
C ASN A 103 6.13 -11.17 -7.87
N PHE A 104 6.63 -9.94 -7.90
CA PHE A 104 6.00 -8.84 -8.64
C PHE A 104 6.84 -8.46 -9.86
N SER A 105 6.27 -8.67 -11.04
CA SER A 105 6.88 -8.32 -12.33
C SER A 105 6.36 -6.97 -12.81
N ALA A 106 7.11 -5.91 -12.48
CA ALA A 106 6.72 -4.52 -12.78
C ALA A 106 6.49 -4.25 -14.29
N HIS A 107 7.30 -4.86 -15.16
CA HIS A 107 7.24 -4.65 -16.62
C HIS A 107 5.94 -5.12 -17.28
N VAL A 108 5.19 -6.02 -16.63
CA VAL A 108 3.88 -6.53 -17.10
C VAL A 108 2.77 -6.30 -16.08
N ASN A 109 3.07 -5.62 -14.97
CA ASN A 109 2.16 -5.43 -13.84
C ASN A 109 1.48 -6.74 -13.39
N ALA A 110 2.30 -7.77 -13.14
CA ALA A 110 1.84 -9.10 -12.76
C ALA A 110 2.37 -9.52 -11.39
N PHE A 111 1.49 -10.12 -10.59
CA PHE A 111 1.80 -10.71 -9.30
C PHE A 111 1.67 -12.23 -9.40
N GLU A 112 2.78 -12.93 -9.18
CA GLU A 112 2.88 -14.37 -9.21
C GLU A 112 2.97 -14.91 -7.78
N VAL A 113 2.26 -16.01 -7.54
CA VAL A 113 2.22 -16.72 -6.27
C VAL A 113 2.36 -18.21 -6.56
N TYR A 114 3.35 -18.85 -5.98
CA TYR A 114 3.46 -20.30 -5.99
C TYR A 114 3.89 -20.83 -4.63
N ALA A 115 3.45 -22.04 -4.30
CA ALA A 115 3.83 -22.71 -3.06
C ALA A 115 4.32 -24.13 -3.33
N VAL A 116 5.31 -24.55 -2.55
CA VAL A 116 5.91 -25.88 -2.60
C VAL A 116 6.04 -26.43 -1.19
N SER A 117 5.95 -27.75 -1.06
CA SER A 117 6.24 -28.40 0.23
C SER A 117 7.76 -28.36 0.50
N PRO A 118 8.18 -28.20 1.77
CA PRO A 118 9.61 -28.18 2.12
C PRO A 118 10.35 -29.44 1.64
N GLN A 119 9.70 -30.60 1.73
CA GLN A 119 10.25 -31.89 1.28
C GLN A 119 10.53 -31.91 -0.22
N SER A 120 9.56 -31.47 -1.03
CA SER A 120 9.66 -31.40 -2.50
C SER A 120 10.75 -30.43 -2.95
N PHE A 121 10.90 -29.31 -2.24
CA PHE A 121 11.92 -28.31 -2.58
C PHE A 121 13.33 -28.74 -2.17
N LEU A 122 13.48 -29.35 -0.99
CA LEU A 122 14.79 -29.77 -0.47
C LEU A 122 15.29 -31.10 -1.05
N SER A 123 14.42 -31.93 -1.64
CA SER A 123 14.82 -33.19 -2.28
C SER A 123 15.66 -32.99 -3.55
N GLY A 124 15.67 -31.77 -4.13
CA GLY A 124 16.43 -31.45 -5.33
C GLY A 124 15.85 -32.03 -6.62
N GLU A 125 14.67 -32.67 -6.58
CA GLU A 125 13.96 -33.10 -7.78
C GLU A 125 13.36 -31.88 -8.50
N THR A 126 13.90 -31.59 -9.68
CA THR A 126 13.40 -30.51 -10.55
C THR A 126 12.66 -31.10 -11.76
N PRO A 127 11.47 -30.58 -12.11
CA PRO A 127 10.75 -29.50 -11.43
C PRO A 127 10.02 -29.99 -10.17
N TYR A 128 10.16 -29.25 -9.07
CA TYR A 128 9.41 -29.53 -7.84
C TYR A 128 7.91 -29.38 -8.11
N LYS A 129 7.12 -30.28 -7.52
CA LYS A 129 5.66 -30.21 -7.62
C LYS A 129 5.15 -28.98 -6.87
N ARG A 130 4.60 -28.02 -7.62
CA ARG A 130 3.93 -26.82 -7.09
C ARG A 130 2.52 -27.18 -6.63
N LEU A 131 2.17 -26.80 -5.40
CA LEU A 131 0.82 -27.00 -4.83
C LEU A 131 -0.15 -25.95 -5.36
N ILE A 132 0.35 -24.72 -5.50
CA ILE A 132 -0.31 -23.62 -6.19
C ILE A 132 0.72 -22.96 -7.11
N ASP A 133 0.27 -22.53 -8.28
CA ASP A 133 1.04 -21.78 -9.25
C ASP A 133 0.08 -20.88 -10.03
N LYS A 134 0.05 -19.60 -9.67
CA LYS A 134 -0.90 -18.63 -10.21
C LYS A 134 -0.22 -17.30 -10.48
N THR A 135 -0.63 -16.66 -11.56
CA THR A 135 -0.23 -15.30 -11.92
C THR A 135 -1.46 -14.45 -12.16
N VAL A 136 -1.49 -13.26 -11.57
CA VAL A 136 -2.55 -12.27 -11.74
C VAL A 136 -1.97 -10.99 -12.28
N TYR A 137 -2.52 -10.52 -13.38
CA TYR A 137 -2.21 -9.19 -13.90
C TYR A 137 -3.05 -8.16 -13.13
N LEU A 138 -2.40 -7.24 -12.43
CA LEU A 138 -3.07 -6.30 -11.51
C LEU A 138 -3.89 -5.23 -12.23
N HIS A 139 -3.72 -5.09 -13.54
CA HIS A 139 -4.49 -4.17 -14.38
C HIS A 139 -5.78 -4.78 -14.95
N TRP A 140 -6.08 -6.05 -14.66
CA TRP A 140 -7.32 -6.69 -15.10
C TRP A 140 -8.49 -6.31 -14.20
N ASP A 141 -9.69 -6.20 -14.78
CA ASP A 141 -10.91 -5.86 -14.04
C ASP A 141 -11.27 -6.87 -12.94
N ASN A 142 -10.89 -8.14 -13.13
CA ASN A 142 -11.09 -9.22 -12.15
C ASN A 142 -9.84 -9.52 -11.30
N ALA A 143 -8.87 -8.60 -11.23
CA ALA A 143 -7.65 -8.80 -10.45
C ALA A 143 -7.95 -9.06 -8.96
N LEU A 144 -8.86 -8.28 -8.37
CA LEU A 144 -9.23 -8.42 -6.96
C LEU A 144 -9.82 -9.80 -6.65
N GLU A 145 -10.80 -10.25 -7.44
CA GLU A 145 -11.44 -11.57 -7.26
C GLU A 145 -10.43 -12.71 -7.39
N ARG A 146 -9.50 -12.60 -8.36
CA ARG A 146 -8.42 -13.59 -8.55
C ARG A 146 -7.45 -13.62 -7.39
N LEU A 147 -7.09 -12.46 -6.85
CA LEU A 147 -6.21 -12.36 -5.68
C LEU A 147 -6.89 -12.93 -4.43
N LEU A 148 -8.17 -12.63 -4.21
CA LEU A 148 -8.95 -13.21 -3.11
C LEU A 148 -9.02 -14.74 -3.23
N ALA A 149 -9.24 -15.28 -4.43
CA ALA A 149 -9.24 -16.72 -4.64
C ALA A 149 -7.86 -17.36 -4.33
N ILE A 150 -6.76 -16.67 -4.65
CA ILE A 150 -5.41 -17.14 -4.29
C ILE A 150 -5.18 -17.08 -2.79
N GLU A 151 -5.61 -16.00 -2.13
CA GLU A 151 -5.49 -15.82 -0.68
C GLU A 151 -6.27 -16.90 0.09
N SER A 152 -7.51 -17.19 -0.32
CA SER A 152 -8.29 -18.31 0.22
C SER A 152 -7.59 -19.65 0.01
N GLN A 153 -7.12 -19.95 -1.22
CA GLN A 153 -6.44 -21.22 -1.52
C GLN A 153 -5.14 -21.38 -0.71
N LEU A 154 -4.37 -20.30 -0.55
CA LEU A 154 -3.17 -20.34 0.29
C LEU A 154 -3.53 -20.60 1.75
N THR A 155 -4.58 -19.97 2.26
CA THR A 155 -5.03 -20.18 3.64
C THR A 155 -5.43 -21.63 3.89
N GLU A 156 -6.18 -22.24 2.97
CA GLU A 156 -6.53 -23.67 3.04
C GLU A 156 -5.29 -24.56 3.01
N LEU A 157 -4.35 -24.34 2.07
CA LEU A 157 -3.11 -25.10 1.99
C LEU A 157 -2.26 -24.98 3.26
N ILE A 158 -2.20 -23.80 3.86
CA ILE A 158 -1.49 -23.57 5.13
C ILE A 158 -2.17 -24.35 6.26
N ILE A 159 -3.50 -24.35 6.33
CA ILE A 159 -4.26 -25.11 7.34
C ILE A 159 -3.96 -26.61 7.20
N GLU A 160 -4.13 -27.16 6.00
CA GLU A 160 -3.89 -28.58 5.73
C GLU A 160 -2.47 -29.00 6.08
N ALA A 161 -1.48 -28.20 5.67
CA ALA A 161 -0.09 -28.52 5.93
C ALA A 161 0.26 -28.38 7.42
N ARG A 162 -0.40 -27.46 8.14
CA ARG A 162 -0.24 -27.31 9.61
C ARG A 162 -0.88 -28.46 10.36
N GLU A 163 -2.05 -28.95 9.92
CA GLU A 163 -2.68 -30.16 10.46
C GLU A 163 -1.81 -31.41 10.23
N ALA A 164 -1.23 -31.56 9.03
CA ALA A 164 -0.31 -32.65 8.72
C ALA A 164 0.96 -32.63 9.58
N ALA A 165 1.48 -31.44 9.91
CA ALA A 165 2.63 -31.29 10.80
C ALA A 165 2.34 -31.68 12.26
N VAL A 166 1.10 -31.52 12.72
CA VAL A 166 0.67 -31.85 14.09
C VAL A 166 0.31 -33.34 14.25
N ASN A 167 -0.13 -34.00 13.17
CA ASN A 167 -0.54 -35.42 13.18
C ASN A 167 0.38 -36.34 12.33
N PRO A 168 1.68 -36.50 12.65
CA PRO A 168 2.53 -37.46 11.95
C PRO A 168 2.22 -38.94 12.28
N ALA A 169 1.12 -39.23 13.01
CA ALA A 169 0.92 -40.49 13.75
C ALA A 169 -0.23 -41.39 13.28
N THR A 170 -0.57 -41.43 11.99
CA THR A 170 -1.51 -42.43 11.44
C THR A 170 -0.95 -43.33 10.34
N GLU A 171 0.20 -43.02 9.73
CA GLU A 171 0.70 -43.82 8.59
C GLU A 171 1.68 -44.95 8.98
N GLN A 172 2.17 -44.99 10.23
CA GLN A 172 3.08 -46.06 10.69
C GLN A 172 2.38 -47.24 11.41
N ALA A 173 1.06 -47.16 11.64
CA ALA A 173 0.32 -48.20 12.36
C ALA A 173 -0.26 -49.30 11.45
N GLU A 174 -0.44 -49.07 10.14
CA GLU A 174 -1.09 -50.05 9.25
C GLU A 174 -0.12 -51.01 8.53
N VAL A 175 1.21 -50.84 8.65
CA VAL A 175 2.20 -51.75 8.04
C VAL A 175 2.64 -52.89 8.97
N LYS A 176 2.08 -52.96 10.19
CA LYS A 176 2.31 -54.07 11.13
C LYS A 176 1.00 -54.55 11.76
N ALA A 177 0.15 -55.18 10.96
CA ALA A 177 -0.89 -56.10 11.44
C ALA A 177 -1.00 -57.30 10.48
#